data_AF-A0A0C9VIS8-F1
#
_entry.id   AF-A0A0C9VIS8-F1
#
_cell.length_a   1.000
_cell.length_b   1.000
_cell.length_c   1.000
_cell.angle_alpha   90.00
_cell.angle_beta   90.00
_cell.angle_gamma   90.00
#
_symmetry.space_group_name_H-M   'P 1'
#
loop_
_entity.id
_entity.type
_entity.pdbx_description
1 polymer ?
#
loop_
_entity_poly.entity_id
_entity_poly.type
_entity_poly.pdbx_seq_one_letter_code
_entity_poly.pdbx_strand_id
1 'polypeptide(L)'
;SFVFKWPQFSEEFHRDARAMLEGALNKGNKPPIIADKIEVVELEMGTQPPELQIREIGDLTLDQFRGIFRLSYSGDAHIVLRTKVQANPLNHKRPDIHMIGGSRGMLAAHQPLVVPMLLRLSHFVLNGYVVLVVSKQKGITLVFKTDPLQNVDVNSTFDSIAVIQKYIQREIEGQLREMFREDLPGIIHRLSQRWVAGKTRVETPYLSRPP
;
A
#
# COMPACT_ATOMS: atom_id res chain seq x y z
N SER A 1 -20.93 -2.30 -16.62
CA SER A 1 -19.72 -1.77 -15.98
C SER A 1 -20.12 -0.60 -15.10
N PHE A 2 -19.56 -0.46 -13.91
CA PHE A 2 -19.74 0.79 -13.14
C PHE A 2 -18.82 1.85 -13.72
N VAL A 3 -19.37 3.04 -13.99
CA VAL A 3 -18.56 4.20 -14.40
C VAL A 3 -18.20 4.96 -13.13
N PHE A 4 -16.95 4.85 -12.71
CA PHE A 4 -16.43 5.67 -11.62
C PHE A 4 -16.18 7.07 -12.14
N LYS A 5 -16.79 8.06 -11.51
CA LYS A 5 -16.24 9.42 -11.58
C LYS A 5 -14.97 9.39 -10.73
N TRP A 6 -13.83 9.65 -11.35
CA TRP A 6 -12.53 9.70 -10.69
C TRP A 6 -12.17 11.16 -10.39
N PRO A 7 -12.64 11.72 -9.26
CA PRO A 7 -12.33 13.10 -8.92
C PRO A 7 -10.86 13.24 -8.52
N GLN A 8 -10.37 14.48 -8.50
CA GLN A 8 -9.23 14.80 -7.65
C GLN A 8 -9.64 14.54 -6.20
N PHE A 9 -8.90 13.68 -5.53
CA PHE A 9 -9.14 13.37 -4.13
C PHE A 9 -8.78 14.59 -3.28
N SER A 10 -9.45 14.77 -2.15
CA SER A 10 -9.14 15.89 -1.25
C SER A 10 -7.76 15.72 -0.62
N GLU A 11 -7.08 16.82 -0.31
CA GLU A 11 -5.81 16.81 0.44
C GLU A 11 -5.92 16.03 1.76
N GLU A 12 -7.07 16.10 2.41
CA GLU A 12 -7.38 15.34 3.62
C GLU A 12 -7.34 13.82 3.36
N PHE A 13 -7.86 13.38 2.23
CA PHE A 13 -7.81 11.98 1.82
C PHE A 13 -6.38 11.55 1.51
N HIS A 14 -5.60 12.36 0.78
CA HIS A 14 -4.20 12.06 0.48
C HIS A 14 -3.37 11.96 1.77
N ARG A 15 -3.55 12.88 2.72
CA ARG A 15 -2.88 12.84 4.03
C ARG A 15 -3.24 11.59 4.82
N ASP A 16 -4.52 11.24 4.89
CA ASP A 16 -4.99 10.09 5.64
C ASP A 16 -4.50 8.78 4.98
N ALA A 17 -4.59 8.67 3.66
CA ALA A 17 -4.09 7.53 2.90
C ALA A 17 -2.57 7.37 3.07
N ARG A 18 -1.82 8.48 3.09
CA ARG A 18 -0.39 8.50 3.35
C ARG A 18 -0.07 7.92 4.73
N ALA A 19 -0.72 8.43 5.78
CA ALA A 19 -0.51 7.95 7.15
C ALA A 19 -0.88 6.47 7.33
N MET A 20 -1.93 6.02 6.65
CA MET A 20 -2.35 4.61 6.66
C MET A 20 -1.35 3.72 5.94
N LEU A 21 -0.84 4.14 4.78
CA LEU A 21 0.15 3.42 4.00
C LEU A 21 1.50 3.35 4.75
N GLU A 22 1.93 4.46 5.35
CA GLU A 22 3.12 4.51 6.21
C GLU A 22 2.98 3.57 7.40
N GLY A 23 1.81 3.56 8.05
CA GLY A 23 1.52 2.63 9.14
C GLY A 23 1.55 1.17 8.71
N ALA A 24 0.99 0.83 7.55
CA ALA A 24 0.97 -0.54 7.04
C ALA A 24 2.37 -1.03 6.63
N LEU A 25 3.12 -0.21 5.88
CA LEU A 25 4.48 -0.56 5.42
C LEU A 25 5.47 -0.74 6.58
N ASN A 26 5.25 -0.10 7.73
CA ASN A 26 6.12 -0.23 8.90
C ASN A 26 5.68 -1.32 9.90
N LYS A 27 4.52 -1.96 9.71
CA LYS A 27 4.05 -3.05 10.58
C LYS A 27 4.67 -4.42 10.23
N GLY A 28 5.02 -4.63 8.96
CA GLY A 28 5.60 -5.89 8.48
C GLY A 28 7.03 -6.14 8.96
N ASN A 29 7.52 -7.36 8.75
CA ASN A 29 8.94 -7.67 8.94
C ASN A 29 9.75 -6.90 7.90
N LYS A 30 10.50 -5.90 8.36
CA LYS A 30 11.36 -5.10 7.49
C LYS A 30 12.42 -6.02 6.86
N PRO A 31 12.61 -5.96 5.54
CA PRO A 31 13.71 -6.65 4.89
C PRO A 31 15.03 -6.25 5.56
N PRO A 32 15.98 -7.18 5.77
CA PRO A 32 17.26 -6.90 6.44
C PRO A 32 18.11 -5.82 5.75
N ILE A 33 17.81 -5.49 4.48
CA ILE A 33 18.46 -4.40 3.76
C ILE A 33 17.92 -3.01 4.16
N ILE A 34 16.67 -2.93 4.64
CA ILE A 34 16.02 -1.69 5.06
C ILE A 34 16.37 -1.45 6.53
N ALA A 35 17.22 -0.45 6.76
CA ALA A 35 17.78 -0.14 8.06
C ALA A 35 16.93 0.84 8.89
N ASP A 36 15.93 1.47 8.28
CA ASP A 36 15.13 2.52 8.92
C ASP A 36 13.63 2.41 8.59
N LYS A 37 12.82 3.34 9.09
CA LYS A 37 11.40 3.47 8.75
C LYS A 37 11.21 3.86 7.28
N ILE A 38 10.13 3.36 6.70
CA ILE A 38 9.70 3.74 5.35
C ILE A 38 8.78 4.95 5.51
N GLU A 39 9.18 6.08 4.93
CA GLU A 39 8.40 7.31 4.91
C GLU A 39 7.75 7.48 3.53
N VAL A 40 6.48 7.87 3.51
CA VAL A 40 5.76 8.13 2.26
C VAL A 40 5.88 9.61 1.91
N VAL A 41 6.68 9.92 0.87
CA VAL A 41 6.96 11.29 0.44
C VAL A 41 5.84 11.82 -0.44
N GLU A 42 5.30 10.97 -1.30
CA GLU A 42 4.30 11.31 -2.31
C GLU A 42 3.37 10.13 -2.57
N LEU A 43 2.08 10.41 -2.73
CA LEU A 43 1.05 9.42 -2.97
C LEU A 43 0.04 10.00 -3.96
N GLU A 44 0.12 9.52 -5.19
CA GLU A 44 -0.75 9.92 -6.29
C GLU A 44 -1.62 8.74 -6.73
N MET A 45 -2.93 8.97 -6.80
CA MET A 45 -3.92 7.94 -7.15
C MET A 45 -4.11 7.79 -8.67
N GLY A 46 -3.43 8.63 -9.46
CA GLY A 46 -3.52 8.63 -10.92
C GLY A 46 -4.82 9.26 -11.42
N THR A 47 -4.95 9.28 -12.75
CA THR A 47 -6.10 9.85 -13.46
C THR A 47 -7.11 8.79 -13.90
N GLN A 48 -6.68 7.52 -13.97
CA GLN A 48 -7.49 6.43 -14.46
C GLN A 48 -8.20 5.69 -13.32
N PRO A 49 -9.54 5.51 -13.37
CA PRO A 49 -10.25 4.73 -12.38
C PRO A 49 -10.08 3.21 -12.57
N PRO A 50 -10.24 2.42 -11.49
CA PRO A 50 -10.39 0.98 -11.59
C PRO A 50 -11.74 0.59 -12.22
N GLU A 51 -11.74 -0.50 -12.97
CA GLU A 51 -12.94 -1.14 -13.46
C GLU A 51 -13.48 -2.16 -12.44
N LEU A 52 -14.77 -2.06 -12.13
CA LEU A 52 -15.51 -3.09 -11.41
C LEU A 52 -16.54 -3.76 -12.32
N GLN A 53 -16.40 -5.07 -12.49
CA GLN A 53 -17.36 -5.91 -13.19
C GLN A 53 -18.12 -6.77 -12.19
N ILE A 54 -19.46 -6.73 -12.26
CA ILE A 54 -20.31 -7.60 -11.44
C ILE A 54 -20.08 -9.03 -11.88
N ARG A 55 -19.76 -9.91 -10.93
CA ARG A 55 -19.69 -11.35 -11.18
C ARG A 55 -20.90 -12.06 -10.60
N GLU A 56 -21.21 -11.74 -9.35
CA GLU A 56 -22.32 -12.34 -8.64
C GLU A 56 -22.92 -11.29 -7.72
N ILE A 57 -24.24 -11.23 -7.67
CA ILE A 57 -24.96 -10.44 -6.67
C ILE A 57 -25.41 -11.47 -5.64
N GLY A 58 -24.99 -11.27 -4.39
CA GLY A 58 -25.41 -12.12 -3.29
C GLY A 58 -26.73 -11.62 -2.74
N ASP A 59 -26.64 -10.79 -1.70
CA ASP A 59 -27.82 -10.28 -1.00
C ASP A 59 -28.06 -8.81 -1.37
N LEU A 60 -29.31 -8.48 -1.67
CA LEU A 60 -29.77 -7.13 -1.98
C LEU A 60 -31.00 -6.86 -1.13
N THR A 61 -30.78 -6.23 0.03
CA THR A 61 -31.83 -5.72 0.90
C THR A 61 -31.84 -4.19 0.88
N LEU A 62 -32.84 -3.59 1.51
CA LEU A 62 -32.94 -2.12 1.62
C LEU A 62 -31.75 -1.50 2.34
N ASP A 63 -31.09 -2.23 3.24
CA ASP A 63 -30.04 -1.70 4.12
C ASP A 63 -28.67 -2.35 3.94
N GLN A 64 -28.61 -3.47 3.22
CA GLN A 64 -27.39 -4.19 2.94
C GLN A 64 -27.33 -4.66 1.49
N PHE A 65 -26.21 -4.39 0.86
CA PHE A 65 -25.84 -4.93 -0.44
C PHE A 65 -24.58 -5.78 -0.29
N ARG A 66 -24.60 -6.99 -0.83
CA ARG A 66 -23.45 -7.89 -0.90
C ARG A 66 -23.29 -8.38 -2.32
N GLY A 67 -22.13 -8.10 -2.91
CA GLY A 67 -21.79 -8.56 -4.25
C GLY A 67 -20.35 -9.02 -4.36
N ILE A 68 -20.11 -9.88 -5.34
CA ILE A 68 -18.78 -10.29 -5.78
C ILE A 68 -18.50 -9.57 -7.09
N PHE A 69 -17.37 -8.87 -7.11
CA PHE A 69 -16.92 -8.07 -8.23
C PHE A 69 -15.55 -8.56 -8.68
N ARG A 70 -15.29 -8.47 -9.97
CA ARG A 70 -13.94 -8.50 -10.50
C ARG A 70 -13.43 -7.06 -10.55
N LEU A 71 -12.39 -6.78 -9.78
CA LEU A 71 -11.62 -5.54 -9.83
C LEU A 71 -10.52 -5.68 -10.86
N SER A 72 -10.37 -4.70 -11.74
CA SER A 72 -9.24 -4.58 -12.64
C SER A 72 -8.76 -3.14 -12.65
N TYR A 73 -7.49 -2.94 -12.37
CA TYR A 73 -6.85 -1.63 -12.36
C TYR A 73 -5.55 -1.73 -13.14
N SER A 74 -5.35 -0.81 -14.07
CA SER A 74 -4.09 -0.62 -14.78
C SER A 74 -4.02 0.87 -15.05
N GLY A 75 -3.35 1.59 -14.16
CA GLY A 75 -3.34 3.04 -14.18
C GLY A 75 -1.97 3.63 -13.88
N ASP A 76 -1.97 4.95 -13.78
CA ASP A 76 -0.81 5.83 -13.59
C ASP A 76 -0.58 6.22 -12.12
N ALA A 77 -1.23 5.54 -11.17
CA ALA A 77 -0.93 5.72 -9.76
C ALA A 77 0.55 5.46 -9.48
N HIS A 78 1.13 6.29 -8.63
CA HIS A 78 2.51 6.14 -8.21
C HIS A 78 2.69 6.59 -6.77
N ILE A 79 3.67 5.98 -6.12
CA ILE A 79 4.01 6.23 -4.72
C ILE A 79 5.51 6.46 -4.64
N VAL A 80 5.92 7.54 -4.01
CA VAL A 80 7.32 7.82 -3.73
C VAL A 80 7.57 7.57 -2.26
N LEU A 81 8.46 6.62 -1.98
CA LEU A 81 8.88 6.23 -0.66
C LEU A 81 10.32 6.67 -0.43
N ARG A 82 10.61 7.11 0.78
CA ARG A 82 11.95 7.39 1.26
C ARG A 82 12.28 6.41 2.36
N THR A 83 13.43 5.77 2.24
CA THR A 83 13.91 4.83 3.24
C THR A 83 15.43 4.91 3.34
N LYS A 84 16.01 4.26 4.34
CA LYS A 84 17.46 4.09 4.42
C LYS A 84 17.82 2.63 4.29
N VAL A 85 18.82 2.36 3.46
CA VAL A 85 19.30 1.01 3.20
C VAL A 85 20.72 0.83 3.72
N GLN A 86 21.02 -0.35 4.22
CA GLN A 86 22.37 -0.71 4.61
C GLN A 86 23.14 -1.22 3.39
N ALA A 87 23.96 -0.35 2.82
CA ALA A 87 24.85 -0.70 1.72
C ALA A 87 26.17 -1.22 2.28
N ASN A 88 26.19 -2.44 2.84
CA ASN A 88 27.47 -3.09 3.15
C ASN A 88 27.78 -4.18 2.10
N PRO A 89 28.53 -3.86 1.02
CA PRO A 89 28.84 -4.80 -0.06
C PRO A 89 29.68 -6.00 0.40
N LEU A 90 30.29 -5.95 1.60
CA LEU A 90 31.20 -6.99 2.11
C LEU A 90 30.53 -8.04 3.00
N ASN A 91 29.22 -7.97 3.26
CA ASN A 91 28.56 -8.89 4.19
C ASN A 91 27.72 -9.99 3.53
N HIS A 92 27.59 -9.99 2.19
CA HIS A 92 26.78 -11.01 1.50
C HIS A 92 27.49 -12.33 1.23
N LYS A 93 28.79 -12.42 1.47
CA LYS A 93 29.55 -13.68 1.45
C LYS A 93 30.73 -13.55 2.40
N ARG A 94 30.55 -13.93 3.67
CA ARG A 94 31.67 -14.55 4.37
C ARG A 94 31.53 -16.04 4.13
N PRO A 95 32.38 -16.68 3.28
CA PRO A 95 32.65 -18.07 3.54
C PRO A 95 33.21 -18.15 4.96
N ASP A 96 32.78 -19.16 5.73
CA ASP A 96 33.43 -19.55 6.98
C ASP A 96 34.89 -19.94 6.67
N ILE A 97 35.77 -18.94 6.57
CA ILE A 97 37.20 -19.18 6.53
C ILE A 97 37.65 -19.27 7.98
N HIS A 98 37.44 -20.46 8.54
CA HIS A 98 38.32 -20.96 9.58
C HIS A 98 39.72 -21.07 8.98
N MET A 99 40.63 -20.12 9.25
CA MET A 99 42.07 -20.39 9.29
C MET A 99 42.90 -19.20 9.80
N ILE A 100 43.50 -19.41 10.98
CA ILE A 100 44.92 -19.20 11.31
C ILE A 100 45.54 -17.81 11.08
N GLY A 101 46.11 -17.25 12.16
CA GLY A 101 47.28 -16.38 12.06
C GLY A 101 47.03 -14.92 12.46
N GLY A 102 47.71 -14.48 13.51
CA GLY A 102 47.56 -13.14 14.08
C GLY A 102 47.77 -12.02 13.07
N SER A 103 46.76 -11.15 12.93
CA SER A 103 46.96 -9.78 12.47
C SER A 103 45.89 -8.88 13.11
N ARG A 104 46.34 -7.86 13.86
CA ARG A 104 45.52 -6.77 14.41
C ARG A 104 45.10 -5.78 13.31
N GLY A 105 44.54 -6.27 12.21
CA GLY A 105 44.26 -5.46 11.03
C GLY A 105 42.76 -5.29 10.76
N MET A 106 42.27 -4.08 10.96
CA MET A 106 41.01 -3.53 10.41
C MET A 106 39.69 -3.96 11.09
N LEU A 107 39.50 -3.51 12.34
CA LEU A 107 38.18 -3.53 13.01
C LEU A 107 37.22 -2.43 12.50
N ALA A 108 37.70 -1.47 11.69
CA ALA A 108 36.94 -0.30 11.26
C ALA A 108 36.00 -0.52 10.05
N ALA A 109 36.14 -1.62 9.30
CA ALA A 109 35.32 -1.90 8.11
C ALA A 109 33.99 -2.63 8.41
N HIS A 110 33.58 -2.66 9.68
CA HIS A 110 32.34 -3.30 10.14
C HIS A 110 31.18 -2.32 10.36
N GLN A 111 31.39 -1.01 10.14
CA GLN A 111 30.32 -0.04 10.36
C GLN A 111 29.28 -0.15 9.23
N PRO A 112 27.99 -0.39 9.55
CA PRO A 112 26.94 -0.42 8.55
C PRO A 112 26.83 0.96 7.89
N LEU A 113 27.18 1.04 6.59
CA LEU A 113 26.97 2.26 5.82
C LEU A 113 25.49 2.36 5.48
N VAL A 114 24.78 3.19 6.24
CA VAL A 114 23.36 3.47 6.03
C VAL A 114 23.26 4.62 5.02
N VAL A 115 22.74 4.33 3.83
CA VAL A 115 22.58 5.31 2.75
C VAL A 115 21.09 5.58 2.53
N PRO A 116 20.67 6.85 2.39
CA PRO A 116 19.29 7.16 2.02
C PRO A 116 18.99 6.66 0.61
N MET A 117 17.80 6.10 0.44
CA MET A 117 17.29 5.56 -0.81
C MET A 117 15.92 6.14 -1.10
N LEU A 118 15.70 6.51 -2.36
CA LEU A 118 14.40 6.91 -2.86
C LEU A 118 13.85 5.80 -3.73
N LEU A 119 12.63 5.39 -3.43
CA LEU A 119 11.89 4.34 -4.10
C LEU A 119 10.69 4.98 -4.80
N ARG A 120 10.51 4.65 -6.07
CA ARG A 120 9.33 5.01 -6.83
C ARG A 120 8.61 3.75 -7.26
N LEU A 121 7.38 3.61 -6.79
CA LEU A 121 6.46 2.55 -7.18
C LEU A 121 5.53 3.12 -8.24
N SER A 122 5.44 2.48 -9.39
CA SER A 122 4.60 2.93 -10.50
C SER A 122 3.97 1.76 -11.25
N HIS A 123 3.02 2.06 -12.15
CA HIS A 123 2.33 1.08 -12.99
C HIS A 123 1.73 -0.08 -12.18
N PHE A 124 0.91 0.25 -11.19
CA PHE A 124 0.19 -0.77 -10.44
C PHE A 124 -0.80 -1.49 -11.36
N VAL A 125 -0.59 -2.79 -11.52
CA VAL A 125 -1.53 -3.68 -12.22
C VAL A 125 -2.21 -4.53 -11.17
N LEU A 126 -3.50 -4.28 -10.96
CA LEU A 126 -4.32 -5.04 -10.03
C LEU A 126 -5.37 -5.84 -10.79
N ASN A 127 -5.54 -7.10 -10.40
CA ASN A 127 -6.65 -7.93 -10.84
C ASN A 127 -7.05 -8.87 -9.72
N GLY A 128 -8.30 -8.82 -9.29
CA GLY A 128 -8.76 -9.72 -8.24
C GLY A 128 -10.26 -9.77 -8.09
N TYR A 129 -10.73 -10.83 -7.43
CA TYR A 129 -12.11 -10.95 -7.00
C TYR A 129 -12.29 -10.31 -5.63
N VAL A 130 -13.26 -9.42 -5.55
CA VAL A 130 -13.56 -8.62 -4.37
C VAL A 130 -14.97 -8.90 -3.91
N VAL A 131 -15.13 -9.20 -2.62
CA VAL A 131 -16.42 -9.18 -1.95
C VAL A 131 -16.64 -7.78 -1.41
N LEU A 132 -17.66 -7.11 -1.91
CA LEU A 132 -18.09 -5.82 -1.42
C LEU A 132 -19.36 -6.01 -0.61
N VAL A 133 -19.32 -5.61 0.66
CA VAL A 133 -20.49 -5.53 1.52
C VAL A 133 -20.70 -4.06 1.85
N VAL A 134 -21.82 -3.49 1.42
CA VAL A 134 -22.23 -2.14 1.75
C VAL A 134 -23.40 -2.25 2.72
N SER A 135 -23.28 -1.62 3.88
CA SER A 135 -24.36 -1.51 4.86
C SER A 135 -24.54 -0.05 5.25
N LYS A 136 -25.79 0.42 5.34
CA LYS A 136 -26.05 1.80 5.79
C LYS A 136 -25.57 2.06 7.22
N GLN A 137 -25.64 1.05 8.10
CA GLN A 137 -25.24 1.17 9.50
C GLN A 137 -23.74 0.89 9.69
N LYS A 138 -23.19 -0.09 8.95
CA LYS A 138 -21.82 -0.57 9.13
C LYS A 138 -20.82 -0.07 8.07
N GLY A 139 -21.25 0.78 7.14
CA GLY A 139 -20.37 1.31 6.09
C GLY A 139 -20.00 0.25 5.04
N ILE A 140 -18.85 0.44 4.41
CA ILE A 140 -18.37 -0.36 3.29
C ILE A 140 -17.26 -1.29 3.78
N THR A 141 -17.44 -2.59 3.61
CA THR A 141 -16.41 -3.60 3.85
C THR A 141 -16.02 -4.23 2.52
N LEU A 142 -14.74 -4.15 2.20
CA LEU A 142 -14.16 -4.71 0.99
C LEU A 142 -13.20 -5.83 1.39
N VAL A 143 -13.34 -7.02 0.83
CA VAL A 143 -12.43 -8.15 1.09
C VAL A 143 -11.98 -8.77 -0.22
N PHE A 144 -10.67 -8.94 -0.39
CA PHE A 144 -10.09 -9.65 -1.53
C PHE A 144 -10.16 -11.17 -1.32
N LYS A 145 -10.77 -11.87 -2.28
CA LYS A 145 -10.79 -13.35 -2.32
C LYS A 145 -9.51 -13.93 -2.94
N THR A 146 -8.89 -13.16 -3.82
CA THR A 146 -7.66 -13.52 -4.52
C THR A 146 -6.63 -12.42 -4.29
N ASP A 147 -5.35 -12.75 -4.46
CA ASP A 147 -4.29 -11.73 -4.47
C ASP A 147 -4.61 -10.67 -5.53
N PRO A 148 -4.78 -9.39 -5.14
CA PRO A 148 -5.14 -8.35 -6.07
C PRO A 148 -3.95 -7.81 -6.85
N LEU A 149 -2.70 -7.97 -6.37
CA LEU A 149 -1.53 -7.36 -6.98
C LEU A 149 -0.93 -8.30 -8.03
N GLN A 150 -1.03 -7.94 -9.31
CA GLN A 150 -0.40 -8.71 -10.38
C GLN A 150 1.02 -8.23 -10.68
N ASN A 151 1.20 -6.91 -10.81
CA ASN A 151 2.51 -6.33 -11.09
C ASN A 151 2.64 -4.93 -10.49
N VAL A 152 3.86 -4.54 -10.16
CA VAL A 152 4.24 -3.18 -9.78
C VAL A 152 5.68 -2.93 -10.22
N ASP A 153 5.91 -1.79 -10.86
CA ASP A 153 7.26 -1.38 -11.23
C ASP A 153 7.91 -0.66 -10.05
N VAL A 154 9.06 -1.17 -9.59
CA VAL A 154 9.81 -0.62 -8.48
C VAL A 154 11.13 -0.05 -9.00
N ASN A 155 11.25 1.28 -8.97
CA ASN A 155 12.47 2.00 -9.32
C ASN A 155 13.17 2.55 -8.08
N SER A 156 14.49 2.46 -8.05
CA SER A 156 15.34 2.85 -6.92
C SER A 156 16.56 3.64 -7.38
N THR A 157 17.12 4.46 -6.49
CA THR A 157 18.43 5.10 -6.70
C THR A 157 19.58 4.10 -6.86
N PHE A 158 19.38 2.82 -6.51
CA PHE A 158 20.36 1.74 -6.66
C PHE A 158 20.05 0.76 -7.83
N ASP A 159 19.20 1.15 -8.79
CA ASP A 159 18.83 0.31 -9.94
C ASP A 159 20.02 -0.13 -10.81
N SER A 160 21.18 0.54 -10.70
CA SER A 160 22.40 0.13 -11.37
C SER A 160 22.96 -1.23 -10.90
N ILE A 161 22.49 -1.75 -9.76
CA ILE A 161 22.93 -3.02 -9.18
C ILE A 161 21.80 -4.05 -9.33
N ALA A 162 21.86 -4.86 -10.39
CA ALA A 162 20.81 -5.82 -10.75
C ALA A 162 20.43 -6.81 -9.63
N VAL A 163 21.37 -7.16 -8.74
CA VAL A 163 21.11 -8.05 -7.59
C VAL A 163 20.22 -7.35 -6.55
N ILE A 164 20.52 -6.08 -6.26
CA ILE A 164 19.78 -5.28 -5.27
C ILE A 164 18.41 -4.91 -5.82
N GLN A 165 18.32 -4.56 -7.11
CA GLN A 165 17.04 -4.28 -7.78
C GLN A 165 16.07 -5.46 -7.65
N LYS A 166 16.48 -6.67 -8.06
CA LYS A 166 15.64 -7.88 -7.99
C LYS A 166 15.21 -8.21 -6.57
N TYR A 167 16.10 -8.00 -5.60
CA TYR A 167 15.80 -8.23 -4.19
C TYR A 167 14.76 -7.23 -3.68
N ILE A 168 14.99 -5.93 -3.88
CA ILE A 168 14.06 -4.86 -3.48
C ILE A 168 12.69 -5.04 -4.13
N GLN A 169 12.64 -5.35 -5.42
CA GLN A 169 11.39 -5.59 -6.12
C GLN A 169 10.59 -6.72 -5.46
N ARG A 170 11.21 -7.88 -5.22
CA ARG A 170 10.55 -9.02 -4.57
C ARG A 170 10.05 -8.70 -3.17
N GLU A 171 10.87 -8.02 -2.38
CA GLU A 171 10.52 -7.66 -1.00
C GLU A 171 9.36 -6.66 -0.97
N ILE A 172 9.39 -5.62 -1.82
CA ILE A 172 8.32 -4.62 -1.87
C ILE A 172 7.03 -5.20 -2.46
N GLU A 173 7.10 -6.04 -3.49
CA GLU A 173 5.93 -6.78 -4.00
C GLU A 173 5.28 -7.64 -2.90
N GLY A 174 6.09 -8.35 -2.11
CA GLY A 174 5.63 -9.15 -0.97
C GLY A 174 4.92 -8.31 0.09
N GLN A 175 5.55 -7.20 0.50
CA GLN A 175 4.97 -6.28 1.48
C GLN A 175 3.68 -5.62 0.99
N LEU A 176 3.63 -5.18 -0.27
CA LEU A 176 2.42 -4.62 -0.86
C LEU A 176 1.31 -5.68 -0.89
N ARG A 177 1.61 -6.91 -1.27
CA ARG A 177 0.63 -8.02 -1.28
C ARG A 177 0.02 -8.27 0.09
N GLU A 178 0.84 -8.27 1.15
CA GLU A 178 0.35 -8.38 2.54
C GLU A 178 -0.54 -7.19 2.91
N MET A 179 -0.10 -5.97 2.62
CA MET A 179 -0.88 -4.75 2.87
C MET A 179 -2.23 -4.77 2.14
N PHE A 180 -2.25 -5.15 0.86
CA PHE A 180 -3.48 -5.22 0.07
C PHE A 180 -4.46 -6.27 0.61
N ARG A 181 -3.94 -7.38 1.13
CA ARG A 181 -4.76 -8.48 1.67
C ARG A 181 -5.30 -8.18 3.06
N GLU A 182 -4.47 -7.65 3.95
CA GLU A 182 -4.78 -7.54 5.38
C GLU A 182 -5.24 -6.14 5.78
N ASP A 183 -4.51 -5.11 5.37
CA ASP A 183 -4.73 -3.75 5.83
C ASP A 183 -5.76 -3.01 4.97
N LEU A 184 -5.74 -3.17 3.64
CA LEU A 184 -6.59 -2.41 2.73
C LEU A 184 -8.10 -2.57 3.03
N PRO A 185 -8.64 -3.78 3.27
CA PRO A 185 -10.00 -3.97 3.76
C PRO A 185 -10.35 -3.09 4.96
N GLY A 186 -9.46 -3.06 5.96
CA GLY A 186 -9.63 -2.27 7.17
C GLY A 186 -9.46 -0.77 6.94
N ILE A 187 -8.63 -0.38 5.97
CA ILE A 187 -8.47 1.02 5.53
C ILE A 187 -9.78 1.52 4.92
N ILE A 188 -10.32 0.82 3.92
CA ILE A 188 -11.57 1.20 3.25
C ILE A 188 -12.74 1.24 4.23
N HIS A 189 -12.83 0.26 5.13
CA HIS A 189 -13.87 0.24 6.14
C HIS A 189 -13.83 1.49 7.03
N ARG A 190 -12.64 1.87 7.53
CA ARG A 190 -12.47 3.08 8.35
C ARG A 190 -12.79 4.37 7.58
N LEU A 191 -12.35 4.47 6.33
CA LEU A 191 -12.65 5.63 5.47
C LEU A 191 -14.16 5.75 5.20
N SER A 192 -14.82 4.63 4.92
CA SER A 192 -16.26 4.60 4.67
C SER A 192 -17.07 5.00 5.91
N GLN A 193 -16.67 4.54 7.10
CA GLN A 193 -17.30 4.88 8.36
C GLN A 193 -17.21 6.38 8.65
N ARG A 194 -16.05 6.99 8.39
CA ARG A 194 -15.88 8.44 8.54
C ARG A 194 -16.74 9.23 7.55
N TRP A 195 -16.87 8.74 6.31
CA TRP A 195 -17.73 9.39 5.32
C TRP A 195 -19.22 9.27 5.66
N VAL A 196 -19.68 8.09 6.11
CA VAL A 196 -21.05 7.88 6.57
C VAL A 196 -21.33 8.74 7.81
N ALA A 197 -20.43 8.76 8.79
CA ALA A 197 -20.56 9.60 9.98
C ALA A 197 -20.53 11.11 9.67
N GLY A 198 -19.78 11.51 8.64
CA GLY A 198 -19.74 12.89 8.13
C GLY A 198 -21.04 13.32 7.46
N LYS A 199 -21.68 12.42 6.70
CA LYS A 199 -23.00 12.69 6.07
C LYS A 199 -24.12 12.85 7.09
N THR A 200 -24.11 12.06 8.17
CA THR A 200 -25.15 12.14 9.23
C THR A 200 -25.16 13.49 9.96
N ARG A 201 -24.10 14.31 9.85
CA ARG A 201 -24.05 15.64 10.47
C ARG A 201 -24.70 16.76 9.65
N VAL A 202 -25.17 16.52 8.42
CA VAL A 202 -25.61 17.62 7.50
C VAL A 202 -27.11 17.60 7.15
N GLU A 203 -27.92 16.73 7.73
CA GLU A 203 -29.38 16.76 7.48
C GLU A 203 -30.19 16.88 8.77
N THR A 204 -30.33 18.10 9.28
CA THR A 204 -31.54 18.53 10.00
C THR A 204 -32.13 19.79 9.37
N PRO A 205 -32.89 19.69 8.25
CA PRO A 205 -33.56 20.83 7.63
C PRO A 205 -34.84 21.29 8.35
N TYR A 206 -35.18 20.73 9.52
CA TYR A 206 -36.44 21.02 10.18
C TYR A 206 -36.21 21.48 11.61
N LEU A 207 -35.92 22.78 11.80
CA LEU A 207 -36.18 23.52 13.03
C LEU A 207 -36.08 25.02 12.71
N SER A 208 -37.02 25.55 11.92
CA SER A 208 -37.30 26.99 11.90
C SER A 208 -38.68 27.30 11.31
N ARG A 209 -39.73 27.08 12.11
CA ARG A 209 -40.96 27.90 12.22
C ARG A 209 -41.97 27.25 13.19
N PRO A 210 -42.90 28.02 13.79
CA PRO A 210 -42.82 29.28 14.56
C PRO A 210 -43.42 29.04 15.98
N PRO A 211 -43.82 30.04 16.81
CA PRO A 211 -44.84 31.06 16.53
C PRO A 211 -44.30 32.48 16.35
#